data_AF-A0A7H2BDD3-F1
#
_entry.id   AF-A0A7H2BDD3-F1
#
_cell.length_a   1.000
_cell.length_b   1.000
_cell.length_c   1.000
_cell.angle_alpha   90.00
_cell.angle_beta   90.00
_cell.angle_gamma   90.00
#
_symmetry.space_group_name_H-M   'P 1'
#
loop_
_entity.id
_entity.type
_entity.pdbx_description
1 polymer ?
#
loop_
_entity_poly.entity_id
_entity_poly.type
_entity_poly.pdbx_seq_one_letter_code
_entity_poly.pdbx_strand_id
1 'polypeptide(L)'
;MRFAPVAAVIGVSAVVLTGCSNKAEEPTTAVPSNFTMSAAPQEFKDDTRGVVKEVKDANTVVLTIDGEDREVRMANVLTPNKRNVDYSGSCLIDEAKAYTEKTLPAGTEVSLKFDPNAVGSSGYVEAAIYKGKDFINKNIVGEGLGVATFISYGDKFYTEVSDAQKAAADEGKGLYSKETDCSIPHMIQEHTDKVKGAGKLSEEEATEVYRDASEFYNDLQRSTQSPASWEGSFTTLTPVRDQLQELMDALGGNYYDPTGVKKSDKESASGKPVRPGESWSEQPNDADATAPAEDASPAETASAEDAGVDGLERSVDGEDSGS
;
A
#
# COMPACT_ATOMS: atom_id res chain seq x y z
N MET A 1 -20.24 -64.70 -29.56
CA MET A 1 -20.16 -64.91 -31.03
C MET A 1 -19.75 -63.57 -31.62
N ARG A 2 -18.47 -63.25 -31.84
CA ARG A 2 -17.59 -63.74 -32.92
C ARG A 2 -18.33 -63.89 -34.24
N PHE A 3 -18.29 -62.84 -35.06
CA PHE A 3 -18.37 -62.95 -36.51
C PHE A 3 -17.24 -62.13 -37.12
N ALA A 4 -16.44 -62.83 -37.91
CA ALA A 4 -15.51 -62.32 -38.92
C ALA A 4 -15.81 -63.17 -40.20
N PRO A 5 -15.05 -63.04 -41.29
CA PRO A 5 -14.98 -61.93 -42.26
C PRO A 5 -15.23 -62.45 -43.71
N VAL A 6 -15.39 -61.58 -44.71
CA VAL A 6 -15.20 -61.91 -46.15
C VAL A 6 -14.69 -60.64 -46.88
N ALA A 7 -13.39 -60.57 -47.18
CA ALA A 7 -12.73 -60.69 -48.50
C ALA A 7 -13.09 -59.55 -49.49
N ALA A 8 -12.16 -58.60 -49.75
CA ALA A 8 -11.21 -58.56 -50.89
C ALA A 8 -11.86 -57.87 -52.12
N VAL A 9 -11.24 -57.07 -53.00
CA VAL A 9 -9.90 -57.00 -53.60
C VAL A 9 -9.79 -55.62 -54.33
N ILE A 10 -8.57 -55.22 -54.76
CA ILE A 10 -8.22 -54.27 -55.86
C ILE A 10 -8.36 -52.78 -55.52
N GLY A 11 -7.40 -51.88 -55.78
CA GLY A 11 -6.13 -51.96 -56.49
C GLY A 11 -5.50 -50.56 -56.53
N VAL A 12 -4.19 -50.54 -56.73
CA VAL A 12 -3.34 -49.35 -56.80
C VAL A 12 -3.78 -48.44 -57.96
N SER A 13 -3.88 -47.14 -57.70
CA SER A 13 -3.69 -46.10 -58.72
C SER A 13 -3.16 -44.83 -58.07
N ALA A 14 -1.87 -44.60 -58.28
CA ALA A 14 -1.23 -43.32 -58.03
C ALA A 14 -1.75 -42.30 -59.04
N VAL A 15 -2.31 -41.19 -58.55
CA VAL A 15 -2.66 -40.02 -59.37
C VAL A 15 -1.79 -38.86 -58.89
N VAL A 16 -0.93 -38.43 -59.82
CA VAL A 16 -0.05 -37.26 -59.71
C VAL A 16 -0.93 -36.02 -59.71
N LEU A 17 -0.83 -35.19 -58.67
CA LEU A 17 -1.52 -33.90 -58.59
C LEU A 17 -0.73 -32.85 -59.39
N THR A 18 -1.14 -32.65 -60.64
CA THR A 18 -0.88 -31.41 -61.39
C THR A 18 -1.87 -30.34 -60.95
N GLY A 19 -1.36 -29.19 -60.52
CA GLY A 19 -2.16 -28.05 -60.12
C GLY A 19 -2.90 -27.36 -61.27
N CYS A 20 -3.95 -26.64 -60.90
CA CYS A 20 -4.36 -25.39 -61.53
C CYS A 20 -5.17 -24.54 -60.52
N SER A 21 -4.64 -23.34 -60.30
CA SER A 21 -5.32 -22.06 -60.08
C SER A 21 -6.73 -22.06 -59.50
N ASN A 22 -6.84 -21.60 -58.26
CA ASN A 22 -7.87 -20.61 -57.92
C ASN A 22 -7.21 -19.38 -57.31
N LYS A 23 -7.46 -18.27 -57.99
CA LYS A 23 -7.04 -16.91 -57.71
C LYS A 23 -7.80 -16.40 -56.49
N ALA A 24 -7.11 -16.25 -55.36
CA ALA A 24 -7.55 -15.40 -54.27
C ALA A 24 -6.66 -14.15 -54.30
N GLU A 25 -7.25 -13.01 -54.63
CA GLU A 25 -6.62 -11.69 -54.50
C GLU A 25 -6.46 -11.40 -53.00
N GLU A 26 -5.24 -11.56 -52.48
CA GLU A 26 -4.87 -11.00 -51.19
C GLU A 26 -4.65 -9.48 -51.34
N PRO A 27 -5.21 -8.65 -50.44
CA PRO A 27 -4.96 -7.22 -50.49
C PRO A 27 -3.49 -6.98 -50.16
N THR A 28 -2.72 -6.65 -51.19
CA THR A 28 -1.35 -6.18 -51.08
C THR A 28 -1.36 -4.79 -50.45
N THR A 29 -1.49 -4.74 -49.12
CA THR A 29 -0.94 -3.64 -48.35
C THR A 29 0.47 -4.06 -47.97
N ALA A 30 1.42 -3.58 -48.77
CA ALA A 30 2.83 -3.66 -48.44
C ALA A 30 3.02 -2.99 -47.07
N VAL A 31 3.18 -3.79 -46.03
CA VAL A 31 3.72 -3.33 -44.76
C VAL A 31 5.12 -2.83 -45.08
N PRO A 32 5.48 -1.57 -44.81
CA PRO A 32 6.84 -1.11 -45.04
C PRO A 32 7.79 -2.03 -44.26
N SER A 33 8.68 -2.72 -44.96
CA SER A 33 9.65 -3.68 -44.41
C SER A 33 10.77 -3.01 -43.59
N ASN A 34 10.47 -1.89 -42.93
CA ASN A 34 11.40 -1.13 -42.11
C ASN A 34 11.19 -1.33 -40.61
N PHE A 35 10.46 -2.36 -40.19
CA PHE A 35 10.62 -2.85 -38.82
C PHE A 35 11.84 -3.77 -38.77
N THR A 36 13.01 -3.16 -38.88
CA THR A 36 14.25 -3.79 -38.44
C THR A 36 14.05 -4.10 -36.97
N MET A 37 13.92 -5.39 -36.60
CA MET A 37 14.26 -5.84 -35.26
C MET A 37 15.76 -5.55 -35.08
N SER A 38 16.08 -4.31 -34.74
CA SER A 38 17.44 -3.80 -34.63
C SER A 38 17.88 -3.83 -33.18
N ALA A 39 18.51 -4.94 -32.82
CA ALA A 39 19.74 -5.03 -32.02
C ALA A 39 19.77 -6.42 -31.36
N ALA A 40 20.89 -7.11 -31.47
CA ALA A 40 21.22 -8.18 -30.52
C ALA A 40 21.11 -7.63 -29.08
N PRO A 41 20.84 -8.46 -28.06
CA PRO A 41 20.88 -8.01 -26.67
C PRO A 41 22.21 -7.31 -26.42
N GLN A 42 22.18 -5.98 -26.25
CA GLN A 42 23.39 -5.25 -25.91
C GLN A 42 23.73 -5.56 -24.46
N GLU A 43 24.94 -6.04 -24.25
CA GLU A 43 25.48 -6.31 -22.92
C GLU A 43 25.93 -4.98 -22.31
N PHE A 44 25.11 -4.42 -21.42
CA PHE A 44 25.48 -3.25 -20.64
C PHE A 44 26.40 -3.65 -19.49
N LYS A 45 27.45 -2.85 -19.24
CA LYS A 45 28.44 -3.09 -18.19
C LYS A 45 28.53 -1.87 -17.30
N ASP A 46 28.99 -2.07 -16.07
CA ASP A 46 29.26 -0.96 -15.18
C ASP A 46 30.17 0.07 -15.87
N ASP A 47 29.89 1.34 -15.60
CA ASP A 47 30.55 2.53 -16.15
C ASP A 47 30.31 2.77 -17.66
N THR A 48 29.29 2.14 -18.26
CA THR A 48 28.77 2.55 -19.58
C THR A 48 28.46 4.05 -19.58
N ARG A 49 28.97 4.77 -20.58
CA ARG A 49 28.79 6.23 -20.73
C ARG A 49 27.58 6.52 -21.62
N GLY A 50 26.86 7.59 -21.30
CA GLY A 50 25.77 8.10 -22.13
C GLY A 50 25.69 9.62 -22.09
N VAL A 51 25.03 10.19 -23.09
CA VAL A 51 24.72 11.63 -23.13
C VAL A 51 23.21 11.79 -23.08
N VAL A 52 22.71 12.64 -22.19
CA VAL A 52 21.27 12.90 -22.06
C VAL A 52 20.76 13.57 -23.33
N LYS A 53 19.74 12.98 -23.94
CA LYS A 53 19.01 13.56 -25.08
C LYS A 53 17.79 14.33 -24.60
N GLU A 54 16.96 13.71 -23.77
CA GLU A 54 15.75 14.30 -23.19
C GLU A 54 15.30 13.56 -21.93
N VAL A 55 14.44 14.19 -21.14
CA VAL A 55 13.75 13.59 -19.99
C VAL A 55 12.31 13.24 -20.40
N LYS A 56 11.95 11.96 -20.37
CA LYS A 56 10.58 11.52 -20.66
C LYS A 56 9.67 11.78 -19.47
N ASP A 57 10.06 11.21 -18.34
CA ASP A 57 9.38 11.26 -17.05
C ASP A 57 10.42 11.46 -15.94
N ALA A 58 9.98 11.73 -14.71
CA ALA A 58 10.87 12.04 -13.59
C ALA A 58 11.96 10.98 -13.33
N ASN A 59 11.66 9.69 -13.51
CA ASN A 59 12.65 8.59 -13.39
C ASN A 59 13.10 7.98 -14.72
N THR A 60 12.72 8.55 -15.87
CA THR A 60 13.01 7.95 -17.18
C THR A 60 13.59 8.99 -18.14
N VAL A 61 14.81 8.73 -18.61
CA VAL A 61 15.56 9.61 -19.52
C VAL A 61 15.91 8.88 -20.82
N VAL A 62 16.00 9.60 -21.92
CA VAL A 62 16.60 9.08 -23.16
C VAL A 62 18.08 9.44 -23.16
N LEU A 63 18.95 8.43 -23.26
CA LEU A 63 20.38 8.61 -23.41
C LEU A 63 20.84 8.15 -24.78
N THR A 64 21.77 8.88 -25.39
CA THR A 64 22.55 8.37 -26.52
C THR A 64 23.73 7.58 -25.95
N ILE A 65 23.74 6.27 -26.18
CA ILE A 65 24.77 5.31 -25.75
C ILE A 65 25.30 4.62 -27.00
N ASP A 66 26.61 4.65 -27.22
CA ASP A 66 27.27 4.09 -28.42
C ASP A 66 26.62 4.51 -29.76
N GLY A 67 26.11 5.75 -29.81
CA GLY A 67 25.46 6.34 -30.98
C GLY A 67 23.98 5.96 -31.15
N GLU A 68 23.39 5.19 -30.23
CA GLU A 68 21.99 4.79 -30.27
C GLU A 68 21.20 5.40 -29.10
N ASP A 69 19.97 5.84 -29.37
CA ASP A 69 19.09 6.35 -28.34
C ASP A 69 18.41 5.20 -27.57
N ARG A 70 18.50 5.26 -26.24
CA ARG A 70 17.96 4.26 -25.31
C ARG A 70 17.17 4.94 -24.21
N GLU A 71 15.98 4.43 -23.92
CA GLU A 71 15.22 4.83 -22.74
C GLU A 71 15.82 4.12 -21.51
N VAL A 72 16.30 4.92 -20.57
CA VAL A 72 16.93 4.49 -19.33
C VAL A 72 16.04 4.88 -18.16
N ARG A 73 15.57 3.88 -17.42
CA ARG A 73 14.80 4.05 -16.18
C ARG A 73 15.73 3.94 -14.97
N MET A 74 15.56 4.84 -14.01
CA MET A 74 16.30 4.82 -12.76
C MET A 74 15.98 3.54 -11.97
N ALA A 75 17.01 2.71 -11.75
CA ALA A 75 16.91 1.53 -10.90
C ALA A 75 16.51 1.90 -9.47
N ASN A 76 15.70 1.04 -8.86
CA ASN A 76 15.16 1.16 -7.49
C ASN A 76 14.40 2.46 -7.18
N VAL A 77 13.94 3.21 -8.18
CA VAL A 77 13.18 4.46 -7.99
C VAL A 77 11.84 4.39 -8.71
N LEU A 78 10.77 4.68 -7.96
CA LEU A 78 9.46 4.99 -8.51
C LEU A 78 9.15 6.46 -8.25
N THR A 79 8.62 7.15 -9.25
CA THR A 79 8.23 8.56 -9.16
C THR A 79 6.74 8.73 -9.38
N PRO A 80 6.15 9.85 -8.93
CA PRO A 80 4.78 10.19 -9.28
C PRO A 80 4.57 10.13 -10.78
N ASN A 81 3.43 9.61 -11.21
CA ASN A 81 3.09 9.54 -12.63
C ASN A 81 1.58 9.54 -12.84
N LYS A 82 1.14 10.01 -14.01
CA LYS A 82 -0.28 10.18 -14.35
C LYS A 82 -1.09 8.88 -14.37
N ARG A 83 -0.44 7.72 -14.41
CA ARG A 83 -1.10 6.40 -14.41
C ARG A 83 -1.29 5.86 -13.01
N ASN A 84 -0.64 6.44 -12.01
CA ASN A 84 -0.77 5.99 -10.64
C ASN A 84 -2.06 6.56 -10.02
N VAL A 85 -2.98 5.67 -9.62
CA VAL A 85 -4.27 6.00 -9.01
C VAL A 85 -4.21 5.94 -7.48
N ASP A 86 -3.10 5.48 -6.94
CA ASP A 86 -2.80 5.37 -5.51
C ASP A 86 -2.75 6.77 -4.86
N TYR A 87 -2.92 6.82 -3.53
CA TYR A 87 -2.84 8.09 -2.80
C TYR A 87 -1.50 8.79 -3.05
N SER A 88 -1.57 10.08 -3.40
CA SER A 88 -0.42 10.89 -3.81
C SER A 88 0.37 10.37 -5.02
N GLY A 89 -0.14 9.36 -5.75
CA GLY A 89 0.51 8.80 -6.94
C GLY A 89 0.68 9.81 -8.08
N SER A 90 -0.19 10.83 -8.10
CA SER A 90 -0.14 11.97 -9.02
C SER A 90 0.40 13.27 -8.40
N CYS A 91 0.77 13.24 -7.12
CA CYS A 91 1.29 14.41 -6.41
C CYS A 91 2.69 14.74 -6.91
N LEU A 92 2.98 16.01 -7.17
CA LEU A 92 4.31 16.49 -7.58
C LEU A 92 4.87 15.89 -8.89
N ILE A 93 4.01 15.47 -9.83
CA ILE A 93 4.46 14.92 -11.13
C ILE A 93 5.37 15.90 -11.87
N ASP A 94 4.92 17.16 -12.02
CA ASP A 94 5.61 18.15 -12.84
C ASP A 94 6.89 18.63 -12.15
N GLU A 95 6.87 18.76 -10.83
CA GLU A 95 8.02 19.10 -9.99
C GLU A 95 9.09 18.02 -10.04
N ALA A 96 8.70 16.74 -9.95
CA ALA A 96 9.61 15.61 -10.07
C ALA A 96 10.27 15.57 -11.45
N LYS A 97 9.50 15.82 -12.52
CA LYS A 97 10.05 15.88 -13.88
C LYS A 97 10.98 17.09 -14.05
N ALA A 98 10.58 18.27 -13.59
CA ALA A 98 11.37 19.48 -13.68
C ALA A 98 12.69 19.37 -12.91
N TYR A 99 12.70 18.67 -11.76
CA TYR A 99 13.92 18.36 -11.03
C TYR A 99 14.90 17.54 -11.88
N THR A 100 14.43 16.50 -12.55
CA THR A 100 15.26 15.68 -13.43
C THR A 100 15.75 16.45 -14.64
N GLU A 101 14.90 17.27 -15.28
CA GLU A 101 15.30 18.15 -16.39
C GLU A 101 16.38 19.15 -15.99
N LYS A 102 16.28 19.73 -14.79
CA LYS A 102 17.28 20.64 -14.23
C LYS A 102 18.59 19.92 -13.91
N THR A 103 18.52 18.70 -13.40
CA THR A 103 19.69 17.93 -12.95
C THR A 103 20.43 17.27 -14.12
N LEU A 104 19.67 16.78 -15.09
CA LEU A 104 20.09 16.10 -16.30
C LEU A 104 19.58 16.84 -17.56
N PRO A 105 20.02 18.09 -17.81
CA PRO A 105 19.68 18.77 -19.04
C PRO A 105 20.28 18.04 -20.26
N ALA A 106 19.67 18.22 -21.43
CA ALA A 106 20.19 17.66 -22.67
C ALA A 106 21.67 18.05 -22.89
N GLY A 107 22.47 17.10 -23.36
CA GLY A 107 23.92 17.21 -23.49
C GLY A 107 24.71 16.84 -22.23
N THR A 108 24.06 16.52 -21.10
CA THR A 108 24.76 16.08 -19.89
C THR A 108 25.40 14.71 -20.09
N GLU A 109 26.69 14.58 -19.81
CA GLU A 109 27.36 13.28 -19.74
C GLU A 109 27.03 12.57 -18.42
N VAL A 110 26.70 11.28 -18.51
CA VAL A 110 26.43 10.40 -17.37
C VAL A 110 27.17 9.08 -17.50
N SER A 111 27.39 8.41 -16.37
CA SER A 111 27.82 7.02 -16.31
C SER A 111 26.73 6.16 -15.68
N LEU A 112 26.55 4.97 -16.21
CA LEU A 112 25.55 4.01 -15.77
C LEU A 112 26.21 2.87 -14.99
N LYS A 113 25.56 2.45 -13.91
CA LYS A 113 25.88 1.21 -13.22
C LYS A 113 24.66 0.31 -13.20
N PHE A 114 24.89 -0.98 -13.35
CA PHE A 114 23.85 -1.97 -13.53
C PHE A 114 23.83 -2.94 -12.36
N ASP A 115 22.65 -3.49 -12.10
CA ASP A 115 22.54 -4.66 -11.24
C ASP A 115 22.73 -5.93 -12.08
N PRO A 116 23.65 -6.83 -11.73
CA PRO A 116 23.88 -8.07 -12.48
C PRO A 116 22.65 -8.99 -12.52
N ASN A 117 21.70 -8.82 -11.60
CA ASN A 117 20.47 -9.61 -11.50
C ASN A 117 19.28 -8.98 -12.25
N ALA A 118 19.43 -7.78 -12.85
CA ALA A 118 18.38 -7.08 -13.59
C ALA A 118 18.20 -7.61 -15.04
N VAL A 119 18.21 -8.93 -15.23
CA VAL A 119 18.03 -9.54 -16.56
C VAL A 119 16.55 -9.59 -16.92
N GLY A 120 16.14 -8.73 -17.84
CA GLY A 120 15.11 -9.00 -18.85
C GLY A 120 13.66 -9.16 -18.38
N SER A 121 12.93 -8.05 -18.27
CA SER A 121 11.45 -8.07 -18.42
C SER A 121 10.79 -6.74 -18.81
N SER A 122 11.47 -5.60 -18.64
CA SER A 122 10.94 -4.29 -19.04
C SER A 122 11.66 -3.85 -20.32
N GLY A 123 10.96 -3.29 -21.30
CA GLY A 123 11.57 -2.80 -22.55
C GLY A 123 12.52 -1.60 -22.39
N TYR A 124 13.03 -1.38 -21.17
CA TYR A 124 13.88 -0.27 -20.75
C TYR A 124 15.25 -0.78 -20.33
N VAL A 125 16.25 0.09 -20.44
CA VAL A 125 17.52 -0.07 -19.74
C VAL A 125 17.32 0.39 -18.31
N GLU A 126 17.57 -0.45 -17.31
CA GLU A 126 17.46 -0.07 -15.90
C GLU A 126 18.83 0.12 -15.28
N ALA A 127 19.09 1.31 -14.73
CA ALA A 127 20.43 1.66 -14.25
C ALA A 127 20.41 2.66 -13.09
N ALA A 128 21.47 2.61 -12.30
CA ALA A 128 21.89 3.74 -11.48
C ALA A 128 22.59 4.78 -12.37
N ILE A 129 22.06 6.00 -12.38
CA ILE A 129 22.57 7.10 -13.20
C ILE A 129 23.45 7.99 -12.34
N TYR A 130 24.69 8.21 -12.78
CA TYR A 130 25.65 9.10 -12.12
C TYR A 130 26.02 10.27 -13.03
N LYS A 131 25.96 11.49 -12.48
CA LYS A 131 26.53 12.69 -13.08
C LYS A 131 27.82 13.02 -12.34
N GLY A 132 28.96 12.59 -12.89
CA GLY A 132 30.22 12.61 -12.14
C GLY A 132 30.14 11.72 -10.91
N LYS A 133 30.15 12.31 -9.71
CA LYS A 133 30.00 11.58 -8.43
C LYS A 133 28.57 11.59 -7.89
N ASP A 134 27.68 12.38 -8.49
CA ASP A 134 26.33 12.58 -7.99
C ASP A 134 25.46 11.40 -8.42
N PHE A 135 24.93 10.67 -7.44
CA PHE A 135 24.03 9.56 -7.68
C PHE A 135 22.59 10.08 -7.85
N ILE A 136 22.14 10.19 -9.10
CA ILE A 136 20.89 10.90 -9.43
C ILE A 136 19.66 10.21 -8.87
N ASN A 137 19.60 8.87 -8.91
CA ASN A 137 18.47 8.09 -8.38
C ASN A 137 18.26 8.39 -6.88
N LYS A 138 19.34 8.44 -6.11
CA LYS A 138 19.31 8.81 -4.69
C LYS A 138 18.87 10.26 -4.51
N ASN A 139 19.42 11.17 -5.32
CA ASN A 139 19.18 12.61 -5.15
C ASN A 139 17.70 12.98 -5.36
N ILE A 140 17.04 12.46 -6.40
CA ILE A 140 15.61 12.74 -6.63
C ILE A 140 14.72 12.23 -5.48
N VAL A 141 15.04 11.05 -4.93
CA VAL A 141 14.33 10.51 -3.76
C VAL A 141 14.62 11.32 -2.50
N GLY A 142 15.86 11.82 -2.33
CA GLY A 142 16.26 12.69 -1.22
C GLY A 142 15.60 14.07 -1.24
N GLU A 143 15.11 14.53 -2.39
CA GLU A 143 14.26 15.73 -2.49
C GLU A 143 12.77 15.43 -2.21
N GLY A 144 12.44 14.18 -1.88
CA GLY A 144 11.07 13.74 -1.68
C GLY A 144 10.26 13.69 -2.97
N LEU A 145 10.89 13.53 -4.13
CA LEU A 145 10.23 13.49 -5.45
C LEU A 145 10.11 12.07 -6.02
N GLY A 146 10.33 11.06 -5.19
CA GLY A 146 10.19 9.66 -5.51
C GLY A 146 10.31 8.77 -4.27
N VAL A 147 10.14 7.47 -4.49
CA VAL A 147 10.21 6.43 -3.46
C VAL A 147 11.17 5.31 -3.88
N ALA A 148 11.77 4.64 -2.90
CA ALA A 148 12.59 3.46 -3.14
C ALA A 148 11.70 2.26 -3.47
N THR A 149 12.11 1.43 -4.44
CA THR A 149 11.32 0.26 -4.85
C THR A 149 12.18 -0.92 -5.31
N PHE A 150 11.57 -2.11 -5.37
CA PHE A 150 12.16 -3.37 -5.83
C PHE A 150 11.59 -3.85 -7.18
N ILE A 151 11.04 -2.95 -8.00
CA ILE A 151 10.34 -3.33 -9.25
C ILE A 151 11.23 -4.12 -10.24
N SER A 152 12.56 -4.03 -10.13
CA SER A 152 13.49 -4.91 -10.84
C SER A 152 14.35 -5.71 -9.89
N TYR A 153 14.71 -6.92 -10.32
CA TYR A 153 15.26 -8.04 -9.55
C TYR A 153 16.67 -7.84 -8.97
N GLY A 154 17.01 -6.61 -8.60
CA GLY A 154 18.29 -6.22 -8.03
C GLY A 154 18.12 -5.19 -6.92
N ASP A 155 18.87 -5.36 -5.84
CA ASP A 155 18.88 -4.48 -4.66
C ASP A 155 20.20 -3.73 -4.50
N LYS A 156 21.13 -3.82 -5.49
CA LYS A 156 22.47 -3.21 -5.44
C LYS A 156 22.44 -1.74 -5.04
N PHE A 157 21.42 -0.99 -5.48
CA PHE A 157 21.29 0.44 -5.19
C PHE A 157 20.18 0.77 -4.18
N TYR A 158 19.40 -0.23 -3.75
CA TYR A 158 18.22 -0.03 -2.93
C TYR A 158 18.55 0.63 -1.59
N THR A 159 19.60 0.17 -0.90
CA THR A 159 19.95 0.69 0.43
C THR A 159 20.17 2.21 0.39
N GLU A 160 21.02 2.69 -0.51
CA GLU A 160 21.32 4.12 -0.64
C GLU A 160 20.09 4.96 -1.00
N VAL A 161 19.22 4.45 -1.88
CA VAL A 161 17.98 5.13 -2.27
C VAL A 161 16.97 5.13 -1.11
N SER A 162 16.80 4.00 -0.43
CA SER A 162 15.90 3.88 0.72
C SER A 162 16.35 4.73 1.90
N ASP A 163 17.66 4.95 2.09
CA ASP A 163 18.17 5.82 3.14
C ASP A 163 17.93 7.29 2.82
N ALA A 164 18.04 7.68 1.54
CA ALA A 164 17.62 9.00 1.09
C ALA A 164 16.11 9.22 1.26
N GLN A 165 15.30 8.18 1.03
CA GLN A 165 13.86 8.24 1.26
C GLN A 165 13.53 8.49 2.73
N LYS A 166 14.17 7.74 3.64
CA LYS A 166 14.02 7.93 5.09
C LYS A 166 14.39 9.35 5.49
N ALA A 167 15.52 9.86 5.02
CA ALA A 167 15.95 11.24 5.30
C ALA A 167 14.96 12.28 4.76
N ALA A 168 14.44 12.10 3.54
CA ALA A 168 13.42 12.99 2.98
C ALA A 168 12.13 12.99 3.81
N ALA A 169 11.75 11.84 4.36
CA ALA A 169 10.60 11.72 5.24
C ALA A 169 10.83 12.38 6.61
N ASP A 170 12.00 12.18 7.21
CA ASP A 170 12.39 12.82 8.47
C ASP A 170 12.45 14.35 8.34
N GLU A 171 12.89 14.85 7.18
CA GLU A 171 12.96 16.28 6.86
C GLU A 171 11.63 16.86 6.34
N GLY A 172 10.62 16.03 6.09
CA GLY A 172 9.33 16.47 5.55
C GLY A 172 9.42 17.11 4.16
N LYS A 173 10.22 16.54 3.26
CA LYS A 173 10.42 17.07 1.89
C LYS A 173 9.42 16.52 0.89
N GLY A 174 9.02 17.34 -0.08
CA GLY A 174 8.25 16.90 -1.25
C GLY A 174 6.99 16.11 -0.87
N LEU A 175 6.94 14.85 -1.29
CA LEU A 175 5.86 13.89 -1.02
C LEU A 175 5.69 13.55 0.48
N TYR A 176 6.65 13.94 1.33
CA TYR A 176 6.60 13.74 2.78
C TYR A 176 6.28 15.03 3.56
N SER A 177 6.05 16.14 2.87
CA SER A 177 5.77 17.44 3.48
C SER A 177 4.32 17.55 3.94
N LYS A 178 4.10 18.00 5.17
CA LYS A 178 2.76 18.38 5.65
C LYS A 178 2.20 19.64 4.98
N GLU A 179 3.05 20.43 4.34
CA GLU A 179 2.66 21.67 3.64
C GLU A 179 2.32 21.42 2.16
N THR A 180 2.50 20.20 1.66
CA THR A 180 2.12 19.82 0.30
C THR A 180 0.75 19.18 0.33
N ASP A 181 -0.29 19.90 -0.10
CA ASP A 181 -1.70 19.49 -0.01
C ASP A 181 -1.97 18.06 -0.53
N CYS A 182 -1.36 17.68 -1.65
CA CYS A 182 -1.59 16.38 -2.28
C CYS A 182 -0.81 15.22 -1.64
N SER A 183 -0.01 15.46 -0.60
CA SER A 183 0.86 14.46 0.02
C SER A 183 0.14 13.63 1.10
N ILE A 184 0.62 12.40 1.34
CA ILE A 184 0.07 11.54 2.39
C ILE A 184 0.16 12.20 3.78
N PRO A 185 1.30 12.79 4.19
CA PRO A 185 1.38 13.48 5.49
C PRO A 185 0.41 14.63 5.66
N HIS A 186 0.18 15.44 4.61
CA HIS A 186 -0.84 16.49 4.66
C HIS A 186 -2.23 15.90 4.82
N MET A 187 -2.60 14.89 4.02
CA MET A 187 -3.91 14.24 4.11
C MET A 187 -4.14 13.63 5.51
N ILE A 188 -3.14 12.97 6.10
CA ILE A 188 -3.24 12.45 7.48
C ILE A 188 -3.49 13.59 8.47
N GLN A 189 -2.76 14.71 8.35
CA GLN A 189 -2.96 15.87 9.21
C GLN A 189 -4.37 16.46 9.04
N GLU A 190 -4.84 16.61 7.81
CA GLU A 190 -6.16 17.15 7.52
C GLU A 190 -7.27 16.31 8.16
N HIS A 191 -7.22 14.98 8.01
CA HIS A 191 -8.16 14.07 8.68
C HIS A 191 -8.04 14.15 10.20
N THR A 192 -6.82 14.24 10.73
CA THR A 192 -6.58 14.37 12.18
C THR A 192 -7.20 15.65 12.74
N ASP A 193 -7.02 16.78 12.05
CA ASP A 193 -7.56 18.08 12.46
C ASP A 193 -9.10 18.11 12.36
N LYS A 194 -9.67 17.50 11.31
CA LYS A 194 -11.13 17.31 11.19
C LYS A 194 -11.68 16.49 12.36
N VAL A 195 -11.05 15.36 12.70
CA VAL A 195 -11.46 14.49 13.82
C VAL A 195 -11.39 15.24 15.15
N LYS A 196 -10.31 15.99 15.41
CA LYS A 196 -10.17 16.83 16.63
C LYS A 196 -11.22 17.96 16.69
N GLY A 197 -11.66 18.46 15.53
CA GLY A 197 -12.70 19.49 15.41
C GLY A 197 -14.14 18.97 15.50
N ALA A 198 -14.35 17.66 15.30
CA ALA A 198 -15.67 17.06 15.13
C ALA A 198 -16.62 17.27 16.33
N GLY A 199 -16.09 17.44 17.55
CA GLY A 199 -16.90 17.72 18.74
C GLY A 199 -17.67 19.05 18.72
N LYS A 200 -17.43 19.91 17.71
CA LYS A 200 -18.15 21.17 17.49
C LYS A 200 -19.28 21.06 16.46
N LEU A 201 -19.38 19.92 15.79
CA LEU A 201 -20.35 19.67 14.72
C LEU A 201 -21.63 19.04 15.30
N SER A 202 -22.67 18.94 14.47
CA SER A 202 -23.80 18.07 14.80
C SER A 202 -23.37 16.59 14.85
N GLU A 203 -24.19 15.75 15.46
CA GLU A 203 -23.91 14.31 15.58
C GLU A 203 -23.78 13.62 14.21
N GLU A 204 -24.59 14.01 13.24
CA GLU A 204 -24.57 13.49 11.87
C GLU A 204 -23.27 13.87 11.16
N GLU A 205 -22.92 15.17 11.16
CA GLU A 205 -21.68 15.68 10.56
C GLU A 205 -20.43 15.07 11.22
N ALA A 206 -20.42 14.98 12.56
CA ALA A 206 -19.31 14.34 13.27
C ALA A 206 -19.18 12.85 12.90
N THR A 207 -20.29 12.15 12.72
CA THR A 207 -20.31 10.76 12.28
C THR A 207 -19.70 10.60 10.89
N GLU A 208 -20.03 11.49 9.95
CA GLU A 208 -19.41 11.49 8.62
C GLU A 208 -17.90 11.69 8.70
N VAL A 209 -17.45 12.68 9.49
CA VAL A 209 -16.01 12.93 9.71
C VAL A 209 -15.29 11.70 10.26
N TYR A 210 -15.86 11.02 11.27
CA TYR A 210 -15.22 9.83 11.84
C TYR A 210 -15.19 8.65 10.86
N ARG A 211 -16.24 8.47 10.05
CA ARG A 211 -16.29 7.41 9.05
C ARG A 211 -15.27 7.64 7.94
N ASP A 212 -15.23 8.83 7.38
CA ASP A 212 -14.28 9.24 6.33
C ASP A 212 -12.83 9.08 6.79
N ALA A 213 -12.49 9.61 7.96
CA ALA A 213 -11.16 9.46 8.54
C ALA A 213 -10.79 8.00 8.88
N SER A 214 -11.77 7.18 9.29
CA SER A 214 -11.54 5.75 9.53
C SER A 214 -11.32 4.97 8.24
N GLU A 215 -12.04 5.28 7.16
CA GLU A 215 -11.85 4.68 5.85
C GLU A 215 -10.46 5.00 5.30
N PHE A 216 -10.07 6.27 5.33
CA PHE A 216 -8.73 6.71 4.97
C PHE A 216 -7.63 6.00 5.77
N TYR A 217 -7.78 5.92 7.10
CA TYR A 217 -6.84 5.18 7.96
C TYR A 217 -6.77 3.70 7.58
N ASN A 218 -7.92 3.04 7.36
CA ASN A 218 -7.99 1.62 7.02
C ASN A 218 -7.32 1.32 5.68
N ASP A 219 -7.47 2.19 4.70
CA ASP A 219 -6.81 2.05 3.40
C ASP A 219 -5.29 2.16 3.52
N LEU A 220 -4.78 3.18 4.21
CA LEU A 220 -3.34 3.33 4.44
C LEU A 220 -2.76 2.18 5.29
N GLN A 221 -3.50 1.71 6.29
CA GLN A 221 -3.10 0.53 7.08
C GLN A 221 -3.03 -0.72 6.22
N ARG A 222 -3.96 -0.93 5.27
CA ARG A 222 -3.90 -2.07 4.34
C ARG A 222 -2.61 -2.03 3.52
N SER A 223 -2.18 -0.84 3.09
CA SER A 223 -0.95 -0.68 2.30
C SER A 223 0.32 -1.06 3.06
N THR A 224 0.31 -1.09 4.40
CA THR A 224 1.46 -1.59 5.19
C THR A 224 1.78 -3.07 4.93
N GLN A 225 0.79 -3.85 4.45
CA GLN A 225 0.96 -5.26 4.09
C GLN A 225 1.68 -5.43 2.74
N SER A 226 1.83 -4.34 1.98
CA SER A 226 2.46 -4.31 0.67
C SER A 226 3.56 -3.23 0.64
N PRO A 227 4.65 -3.39 1.40
CA PRO A 227 5.68 -2.35 1.56
C PRO A 227 6.38 -1.94 0.25
N ALA A 228 6.27 -2.76 -0.80
CA ALA A 228 6.78 -2.47 -2.13
C ALA A 228 5.80 -1.70 -3.03
N SER A 229 4.54 -1.50 -2.62
CA SER A 229 3.58 -0.64 -3.33
C SER A 229 3.93 0.84 -3.14
N TRP A 230 3.29 1.71 -3.92
CA TRP A 230 3.48 3.15 -3.79
C TRP A 230 3.17 3.62 -2.37
N GLU A 231 1.96 3.40 -1.85
CA GLU A 231 1.59 3.85 -0.50
C GLU A 231 2.33 3.08 0.59
N GLY A 232 2.58 1.78 0.41
CA GLY A 232 3.32 0.96 1.38
C GLY A 232 4.74 1.48 1.63
N SER A 233 5.35 2.09 0.61
CA SER A 233 6.66 2.74 0.75
C SER A 233 6.63 3.99 1.64
N PHE A 234 5.47 4.62 1.82
CA PHE A 234 5.28 5.74 2.77
C PHE A 234 4.89 5.24 4.15
N THR A 235 3.88 4.37 4.24
CA THR A 235 3.26 3.98 5.51
C THR A 235 4.16 3.14 6.41
N THR A 236 5.24 2.59 5.86
CA THR A 236 6.28 1.89 6.62
C THR A 236 7.35 2.81 7.21
N LEU A 237 7.39 4.09 6.83
CA LEU A 237 8.33 5.06 7.38
C LEU A 237 7.85 5.57 8.74
N THR A 238 8.77 5.66 9.70
CA THR A 238 8.47 6.09 11.08
C THR A 238 7.70 7.40 11.15
N PRO A 239 8.09 8.50 10.46
CA PRO A 239 7.35 9.77 10.54
C PRO A 239 5.89 9.67 10.07
N VAL A 240 5.61 8.82 9.09
CA VAL A 240 4.24 8.62 8.56
C VAL A 240 3.43 7.71 9.48
N ARG A 241 4.06 6.64 9.99
CA ARG A 241 3.43 5.73 10.96
C ARG A 241 3.05 6.45 12.25
N ASP A 242 3.91 7.36 12.72
CA ASP A 242 3.63 8.14 13.94
C ASP A 242 2.44 9.10 13.72
N GLN A 243 2.28 9.67 12.53
CA GLN A 243 1.10 10.45 12.16
C GLN A 243 -0.16 9.59 12.04
N LEU A 244 -0.07 8.39 11.46
CA LEU A 244 -1.18 7.44 11.41
C LEU A 244 -1.63 7.02 12.82
N GLN A 245 -0.67 6.86 13.75
CA GLN A 245 -0.99 6.60 15.15
C GLN A 245 -1.71 7.80 15.79
N GLU A 246 -1.27 9.03 15.52
CA GLU A 246 -1.95 10.24 16.00
C GLU A 246 -3.40 10.31 15.49
N LEU A 247 -3.64 9.99 14.21
CA LEU A 247 -4.98 9.90 13.64
C LEU A 247 -5.83 8.84 14.37
N MET A 248 -5.26 7.65 14.60
CA MET A 248 -5.95 6.58 15.33
C MET A 248 -6.28 6.97 16.77
N ASP A 249 -5.36 7.66 17.45
CA ASP A 249 -5.56 8.17 18.82
C ASP A 249 -6.65 9.24 18.86
N ALA A 250 -6.69 10.13 17.86
CA ALA A 250 -7.74 11.12 17.70
C ALA A 250 -9.11 10.48 17.44
N LEU A 251 -9.16 9.42 16.62
CA LEU A 251 -10.38 8.66 16.36
C LEU A 251 -10.89 7.94 17.62
N GLY A 252 -9.99 7.31 18.39
CA GLY A 252 -10.31 6.69 19.67
C GLY A 252 -11.50 5.72 19.59
N GLY A 253 -12.51 5.91 20.45
CA GLY A 253 -13.75 5.13 20.44
C GLY A 253 -14.65 5.40 19.23
N ASN A 254 -14.41 6.48 18.48
CA ASN A 254 -15.15 6.84 17.28
C ASN A 254 -14.61 6.20 15.99
N TYR A 255 -13.52 5.43 16.09
CA TYR A 255 -13.00 4.65 14.96
C TYR A 255 -14.03 3.64 14.44
N TYR A 256 -14.18 3.55 13.12
CA TYR A 256 -14.96 2.53 12.43
C TYR A 256 -14.04 1.46 11.83
N ASP A 257 -14.25 0.20 12.22
CA ASP A 257 -13.49 -0.90 11.64
C ASP A 257 -13.90 -1.16 10.17
N PRO A 258 -13.15 -1.98 9.39
CA PRO A 258 -13.48 -2.23 7.99
C PRO A 258 -14.85 -2.86 7.73
N THR A 259 -15.56 -3.35 8.77
CA THR A 259 -16.95 -3.84 8.66
C THR A 259 -17.98 -2.72 8.86
N GLY A 260 -17.53 -1.50 9.14
CA GLY A 260 -18.37 -0.33 9.38
C GLY A 260 -18.91 -0.23 10.80
N VAL A 261 -18.37 -1.01 11.75
CA VAL A 261 -18.78 -1.00 13.16
C VAL A 261 -17.90 -0.03 13.95
N LYS A 262 -18.53 0.87 14.70
CA LYS A 262 -17.86 1.81 15.60
C LYS A 262 -17.27 1.07 16.79
N LYS A 263 -16.02 1.41 17.15
CA LYS A 263 -15.26 0.72 18.21
C LYS A 263 -15.98 0.75 19.57
N SER A 264 -16.51 1.91 19.97
CA SER A 264 -17.28 2.06 21.21
C SER A 264 -18.49 1.12 21.29
N ASP A 265 -19.14 0.85 20.15
CA ASP A 265 -20.35 0.04 20.10
C ASP A 265 -20.01 -1.44 20.25
N LYS A 266 -18.88 -1.87 19.67
CA LYS A 266 -18.32 -3.23 19.81
C LYS A 266 -17.86 -3.52 21.24
N GLU A 267 -17.25 -2.53 21.90
CA GLU A 267 -16.84 -2.62 23.31
C GLU A 267 -18.06 -2.69 24.23
N SER A 268 -19.11 -1.90 23.96
CA SER A 268 -20.39 -1.98 24.69
C SER A 268 -21.09 -3.34 24.52
N ALA A 269 -21.07 -3.91 23.30
CA ALA A 269 -21.66 -5.21 23.01
C ALA A 269 -20.90 -6.39 23.64
N SER A 270 -19.57 -6.31 23.74
CA SER A 270 -18.74 -7.35 24.38
C SER A 270 -18.78 -7.30 25.92
N GLY A 271 -19.11 -6.15 26.51
CA GLY A 271 -19.29 -5.98 27.96
C GLY A 271 -20.60 -6.56 28.52
N LYS A 272 -21.58 -6.91 27.68
CA LYS A 272 -22.86 -7.52 28.10
C LYS A 272 -23.01 -8.92 27.50
N PRO A 273 -22.59 -10.00 28.20
CA PRO A 273 -22.92 -11.34 27.76
C PRO A 273 -24.42 -11.56 27.92
N VAL A 274 -25.19 -11.40 26.84
CA VAL A 274 -26.57 -11.90 26.79
C VAL A 274 -26.48 -13.41 26.54
N ARG A 275 -26.92 -14.22 27.51
CA ARG A 275 -26.96 -15.67 27.29
C ARG A 275 -28.01 -15.96 26.21
N PRO A 276 -27.73 -16.84 25.23
CA PRO A 276 -28.76 -17.29 24.31
C PRO A 276 -29.96 -17.85 25.11
N GLY A 277 -31.10 -17.16 25.04
CA GLY A 277 -32.32 -17.52 25.78
C GLY A 277 -32.75 -16.55 26.88
N GLU A 278 -31.97 -15.51 27.22
CA GLU A 278 -32.47 -14.43 28.08
C GLU A 278 -33.37 -13.49 27.25
N SER A 279 -34.67 -13.55 27.50
CA SER A 279 -35.66 -12.65 26.90
C SER A 279 -35.41 -11.21 27.35
N TRP A 280 -35.57 -10.28 26.42
CA TRP A 280 -35.71 -8.86 26.73
C TRP A 280 -36.91 -8.66 27.67
N SER A 281 -36.68 -8.67 28.98
CA SER A 281 -37.66 -8.12 29.90
C SER A 281 -37.59 -6.60 29.75
N GLU A 282 -38.64 -6.05 29.15
CA GLU A 282 -38.96 -4.63 29.09
C GLU A 282 -38.52 -3.86 30.34
N GLN A 283 -37.89 -2.71 30.13
CA GLN A 283 -37.70 -1.72 31.19
C GLN A 283 -39.06 -1.38 31.82
N PRO A 284 -39.14 -1.16 33.15
CA PRO A 284 -40.41 -0.83 33.77
C PRO A 284 -40.89 0.53 33.24
N ASN A 285 -42.10 0.52 32.68
CA ASN A 285 -42.84 1.71 32.29
C ASN A 285 -42.96 2.70 33.46
N ASP A 286 -42.82 3.98 33.14
CA ASP A 286 -43.39 5.09 33.89
C ASP A 286 -44.90 4.82 34.11
N ALA A 287 -45.25 4.36 35.31
CA ALA A 287 -46.64 4.21 35.74
C ALA A 287 -46.87 5.06 36.99
N ASP A 288 -47.40 6.24 36.73
CA ASP A 288 -48.53 6.85 37.44
C ASP A 288 -48.55 6.76 38.97
N ALA A 289 -48.13 7.86 39.59
CA ALA A 289 -48.36 8.13 41.00
C ALA A 289 -49.76 8.72 41.21
N THR A 290 -50.75 7.90 41.59
CA THR A 290 -51.95 8.38 42.29
C THR A 290 -52.56 7.34 43.27
N ALA A 291 -52.10 7.40 44.53
CA ALA A 291 -52.86 7.28 45.80
C ALA A 291 -53.59 5.94 46.19
N PRO A 292 -54.10 5.76 47.43
CA PRO A 292 -53.28 5.44 48.63
C PRO A 292 -53.83 4.30 49.54
N ALA A 293 -52.94 3.82 50.43
CA ALA A 293 -53.08 3.28 51.80
C ALA A 293 -54.36 2.54 52.28
N GLU A 294 -54.17 1.29 52.74
CA GLU A 294 -54.72 0.68 53.98
C GLU A 294 -53.74 -0.47 54.37
N ASP A 295 -52.91 -0.36 55.41
CA ASP A 295 -53.11 -0.59 56.85
C ASP A 295 -53.12 -2.09 57.29
N ALA A 296 -52.55 -2.31 58.49
CA ALA A 296 -52.50 -3.52 59.31
C ALA A 296 -51.35 -4.55 59.12
N SER A 297 -50.28 -4.33 59.90
CA SER A 297 -49.57 -5.36 60.69
C SER A 297 -50.48 -5.81 61.89
N PRO A 298 -50.17 -6.77 62.80
CA PRO A 298 -48.85 -7.38 63.12
C PRO A 298 -48.87 -8.85 63.63
N ALA A 299 -47.73 -9.23 64.25
CA ALA A 299 -47.44 -10.36 65.17
C ALA A 299 -46.58 -11.48 64.53
N GLU A 300 -45.57 -12.07 65.16
CA GLU A 300 -44.95 -11.94 66.50
C GLU A 300 -43.67 -12.81 66.51
N THR A 301 -42.66 -12.42 67.31
CA THR A 301 -41.72 -13.28 68.12
C THR A 301 -40.80 -14.31 67.41
N ALA A 302 -39.59 -14.65 67.87
CA ALA A 302 -38.69 -14.21 68.94
C ALA A 302 -37.35 -14.99 68.79
N SER A 303 -36.26 -14.41 69.32
CA SER A 303 -35.14 -15.03 70.08
C SER A 303 -34.32 -16.18 69.45
N ALA A 304 -33.02 -16.39 69.68
CA ALA A 304 -31.97 -15.80 70.52
C ALA A 304 -30.64 -16.50 70.14
N GLU A 305 -29.50 -15.80 70.28
CA GLU A 305 -28.25 -16.17 71.00
C GLU A 305 -27.63 -17.58 70.76
N ASP A 306 -26.32 -17.83 70.70
CA ASP A 306 -25.18 -17.35 71.50
C ASP A 306 -23.87 -17.99 70.95
N ALA A 307 -22.72 -17.37 71.30
CA ALA A 307 -21.36 -17.89 71.47
C ALA A 307 -20.65 -18.71 70.36
N GLY A 308 -19.36 -18.54 70.04
CA GLY A 308 -18.26 -17.85 70.72
C GLY A 308 -16.98 -18.71 70.61
N VAL A 309 -15.83 -18.03 70.46
CA VAL A 309 -14.42 -18.45 70.73
C VAL A 309 -13.87 -19.66 69.94
N ASP A 310 -12.60 -19.84 69.61
CA ASP A 310 -11.26 -19.30 69.92
C ASP A 310 -10.38 -19.85 68.75
N GLY A 311 -9.35 -19.19 68.19
CA GLY A 311 -8.08 -18.94 68.85
C GLY A 311 -6.95 -19.78 68.21
N LEU A 312 -5.80 -19.14 68.00
CA LEU A 312 -4.45 -19.68 67.72
C LEU A 312 -4.17 -20.32 66.35
N GLU A 313 -2.96 -20.26 65.78
CA GLU A 313 -1.79 -19.37 65.81
C GLU A 313 -0.75 -20.03 64.89
N ARG A 314 0.09 -19.22 64.22
CA ARG A 314 1.52 -19.47 63.91
C ARG A 314 1.87 -20.62 62.93
N SER A 315 2.58 -20.38 61.82
CA SER A 315 4.06 -20.27 61.73
C SER A 315 4.39 -20.07 60.21
N VAL A 316 5.20 -19.11 59.73
CA VAL A 316 6.69 -19.01 59.79
C VAL A 316 7.30 -20.20 59.03
N ASP A 317 8.19 -20.15 58.03
CA ASP A 317 9.08 -19.22 57.29
C ASP A 317 9.29 -19.93 55.91
N GLY A 318 9.87 -19.42 54.82
CA GLY A 318 10.86 -18.39 54.52
C GLY A 318 11.64 -18.88 53.28
N GLU A 319 12.16 -17.94 52.49
CA GLU A 319 13.47 -17.99 51.78
C GLU A 319 13.76 -19.16 50.79
N ASP A 320 14.47 -19.05 49.66
CA ASP A 320 15.41 -18.08 49.09
C ASP A 320 15.84 -18.62 47.69
N SER A 321 16.32 -17.73 46.81
CA SER A 321 17.22 -17.95 45.65
C SER A 321 16.75 -18.89 44.51
N GLY A 322 17.05 -18.68 43.22
CA GLY A 322 17.93 -17.76 42.53
C GLY A 322 18.26 -18.36 41.15
N SER A 323 18.39 -17.50 40.13
CA SER A 323 19.15 -17.60 38.86
C SER A 323 18.42 -16.88 37.72
#